data_AF-A0A6I3IDM0-F1
#
_entry.id   AF-A0A6I3IDM0-F1
#
_cell.length_a   1.000
_cell.length_b   1.000
_cell.length_c   1.000
_cell.angle_alpha   90.00
_cell.angle_beta   90.00
_cell.angle_gamma   90.00
#
_symmetry.space_group_name_H-M   'P 1'
#
loop_
_entity.id
_entity.type
_entity.pdbx_description
1 polymer ?
#
loop_
_entity_poly.entity_id
_entity_poly.type
_entity_poly.pdbx_seq_one_letter_code
_entity_poly.pdbx_strand_id
1 'polypeptide(L)' 'MTESPGSATPAAMGAGPDGRDPTVEAALRALEEAAGGDDPQAQIAAAQHVHDVLQGRLSGVSGA' A
#
# COMPACT_ATOMS: atom_id res chain seq x y z
N MET A 1 -25.27 24.24 27.09
CA MET A 1 -24.51 22.98 27.18
C MET A 1 -24.34 22.52 25.74
N THR A 2 -23.11 22.53 25.24
CA THR A 2 -22.78 22.40 23.81
C THR A 2 -22.54 20.92 23.52
N GLU A 3 -23.42 20.28 22.75
CA GLU A 3 -23.17 18.94 22.20
C GLU A 3 -22.34 19.10 20.92
N SER A 4 -21.04 18.88 21.05
CA SER A 4 -20.15 18.70 19.90
C SER A 4 -20.49 17.38 19.21
N PRO A 5 -20.74 17.36 17.88
CA PRO A 5 -20.78 16.10 17.15
C PRO A 5 -19.41 15.44 17.25
N GLY A 6 -19.40 14.18 17.68
CA GLY A 6 -18.20 13.36 17.83
C GLY A 6 -17.36 13.40 16.55
N SER A 7 -16.13 13.88 16.70
CA SER A 7 -15.09 13.83 15.67
C SER A 7 -14.84 12.36 15.31
N ALA A 8 -15.34 11.94 14.14
CA ALA A 8 -15.00 10.65 13.56
C ALA A 8 -13.49 10.66 13.29
N THR A 9 -12.74 9.95 14.14
CA THR A 9 -11.29 9.83 14.04
C THR A 9 -10.91 9.19 12.70
N PRO A 10 -10.02 9.79 11.90
CA PRO A 10 -9.60 9.26 10.59
C PRO A 10 -8.55 8.15 10.76
N ALA A 11 -8.84 7.13 11.57
CA ALA A 11 -7.91 6.03 11.86
C ALA A 11 -8.10 4.81 10.93
N ALA A 12 -9.02 4.85 9.97
CA ALA A 12 -9.45 3.66 9.22
C ALA A 12 -9.34 3.82 7.68
N MET A 13 -8.30 4.47 7.17
CA MET A 13 -8.14 4.64 5.71
C MET A 13 -6.98 3.89 5.05
N GLY A 14 -6.30 2.93 5.70
CA GLY A 14 -5.21 2.24 5.01
C GLY A 14 -4.54 1.05 5.70
N ALA A 15 -5.18 0.46 6.70
CA ALA A 15 -4.70 -0.76 7.33
C ALA A 15 -5.86 -1.72 7.43
N GLY A 16 -5.75 -2.89 6.78
CA GLY A 16 -6.66 -3.99 7.08
C GLY A 16 -6.60 -4.36 8.58
N PRO A 17 -7.51 -5.23 9.06
CA PRO A 17 -7.59 -5.61 10.47
C PRO A 17 -6.26 -6.13 11.07
N ASP A 18 -5.30 -6.53 10.23
CA ASP A 18 -3.99 -7.05 10.61
C ASP A 18 -2.83 -6.05 10.46
N GLY A 19 -3.09 -4.78 10.16
CA GLY A 19 -2.03 -3.80 9.86
C GLY A 19 -1.37 -3.99 8.48
N ARG A 20 -1.86 -4.95 7.69
CA ARG A 20 -1.42 -5.20 6.31
C ARG A 20 -2.11 -4.23 5.35
N ASP A 21 -1.31 -3.67 4.44
CA ASP A 21 -1.79 -2.78 3.40
C ASP A 21 -2.18 -3.61 2.18
N PRO A 22 -3.46 -3.57 1.75
CA PRO A 22 -3.93 -4.36 0.62
C PRO A 22 -3.26 -3.98 -0.71
N THR A 23 -2.77 -2.74 -0.84
CA THR A 23 -2.01 -2.25 -2.00
C THR A 23 -0.62 -2.86 -2.04
N VAL A 24 0.03 -2.99 -0.88
CA VAL A 24 1.35 -3.65 -0.78
C VAL A 24 1.20 -5.15 -1.07
N GLU A 25 0.15 -5.80 -0.54
CA GLU A 25 -0.11 -7.22 -0.84
C GLU A 25 -0.42 -7.45 -2.32
N ALA A 26 -1.20 -6.57 -2.95
CA ALA A 26 -1.46 -6.66 -4.39
C ALA A 26 -0.18 -6.49 -5.23
N ALA A 27 0.69 -5.55 -4.86
CA ALA A 27 1.95 -5.33 -5.56
C ALA A 27 2.92 -6.52 -5.41
N LEU A 28 3.02 -7.10 -4.22
CA LEU A 28 3.84 -8.30 -3.97
C LEU A 28 3.34 -9.50 -4.78
N ARG A 29 2.03 -9.70 -4.84
CA ARG A 29 1.44 -10.78 -5.65
C ARG A 29 1.75 -10.62 -7.14
N ALA A 30 1.68 -9.41 -7.67
CA ALA A 30 2.04 -9.14 -9.06
C ALA A 30 3.52 -9.43 -9.34
N LEU A 31 4.41 -9.18 -8.37
CA LEU A 31 5.82 -9.55 -8.46
C LEU A 31 6.03 -11.06 -8.44
N GLU A 32 5.33 -11.80 -7.58
CA GLU A 32 5.40 -13.27 -7.55
C GLU A 32 4.93 -13.90 -8.87
N GLU A 33 3.84 -13.38 -9.43
CA GLU A 33 3.33 -13.82 -10.74
C GLU A 33 4.34 -13.53 -11.87
N ALA A 34 4.95 -12.34 -11.88
CA ALA A 34 5.96 -11.97 -12.87
C ALA A 34 7.27 -12.77 -12.71
N ALA A 35 7.69 -13.06 -11.48
CA ALA A 35 8.89 -13.85 -11.20
C ALA A 35 8.75 -15.33 -11.61
N GLY A 36 7.51 -15.84 -11.70
CA GLY A 36 7.22 -17.17 -12.23
C GLY A 36 7.26 -17.29 -13.76
N GLY A 37 7.40 -16.17 -14.48
CA GLY A 37 7.48 -16.14 -15.94
C GLY A 37 8.89 -15.88 -16.46
N ASP A 38 9.09 -16.08 -17.76
CA ASP A 38 10.36 -15.85 -18.48
C ASP A 38 10.41 -14.51 -19.24
N ASP A 39 9.64 -13.50 -18.79
CA ASP A 39 9.67 -12.15 -19.36
C ASP A 39 10.40 -11.17 -18.43
N PRO A 40 11.66 -10.79 -18.75
CA PRO A 40 12.43 -9.84 -17.96
C PRO A 40 11.76 -8.46 -17.87
N GLN A 41 11.01 -8.04 -18.88
CA GLN A 41 10.35 -6.72 -18.84
C GLN A 41 9.19 -6.72 -17.85
N ALA A 42 8.38 -7.78 -17.81
CA ALA A 42 7.33 -7.95 -16.82
C ALA A 42 7.89 -7.98 -15.38
N GLN A 43 9.01 -8.68 -15.16
CA GLN A 43 9.68 -8.73 -13.87
C GLN A 43 10.16 -7.34 -13.41
N ILE A 44 10.79 -6.58 -14.30
CA ILE A 44 11.25 -5.20 -14.00
C ILE A 44 10.06 -4.29 -13.70
N ALA A 45 8.99 -4.37 -14.49
CA ALA A 45 7.79 -3.56 -14.28
C ALA A 45 7.12 -3.87 -12.94
N ALA A 46 7.03 -5.15 -12.55
CA ALA A 46 6.48 -5.55 -11.27
C ALA A 46 7.34 -5.07 -10.09
N ALA A 47 8.68 -5.14 -10.22
CA ALA A 47 9.59 -4.62 -9.20
C ALA A 47 9.49 -3.09 -9.03
N GLN A 48 9.36 -2.35 -10.14
CA GLN A 48 9.13 -0.90 -10.12
C GLN A 48 7.80 -0.56 -9.44
N HIS A 49 6.74 -1.31 -9.74
CA HIS A 49 5.44 -1.12 -9.11
C HIS A 49 5.49 -1.31 -7.59
N VAL A 50 6.18 -2.35 -7.10
CA VAL A 50 6.40 -2.55 -5.66
C VAL A 50 7.18 -1.38 -5.05
N HIS A 51 8.24 -0.92 -5.71
CA HIS A 51 9.02 0.22 -5.25
C HIS A 51 8.16 1.49 -5.12
N ASP A 52 7.33 1.81 -6.11
CA ASP A 52 6.49 3.01 -6.10
C ASP A 52 5.44 2.98 -4.99
N VAL A 53 4.83 1.82 -4.75
CA VAL A 53 3.87 1.62 -3.65
C VAL A 53 4.57 1.83 -2.29
N LEU A 54 5.75 1.25 -2.09
CA LEU A 54 6.51 1.41 -0.85
C LEU A 54 7.02 2.84 -0.66
N GLN A 55 7.52 3.48 -1.73
CA GLN A 55 8.00 4.86 -1.69
C GLN A 55 6.86 5.84 -1.37
N GLY A 56 5.69 5.66 -1.99
CA GLY A 56 4.50 6.46 -1.71
C GLY A 56 4.08 6.36 -0.25
N ARG A 57 4.16 5.17 0.34
CA ARG A 57 3.89 4.94 1.76
C ARG A 57 4.91 5.62 2.67
N LEU A 58 6.20 5.42 2.43
CA LEU A 58 7.27 6.05 3.23
C LEU A 58 7.22 7.58 3.19
N SER A 59 6.88 8.13 2.02
CA SER A 59 6.73 9.58 1.81
C SER A 59 5.47 10.12 2.48
N GLY A 60 4.36 9.38 2.44
CA GLY A 60 3.11 9.74 3.11
C GLY A 60 3.16 9.63 4.64
N VAL A 61 3.99 8.73 5.17
CA VAL A 61 4.20 8.56 6.63
C VAL A 61 5.08 9.65 7.23
N SER A 62 6.02 10.22 6.46
CA SER A 62 6.88 11.32 6.94
C SER A 62 6.17 12.68 7.11
N GLY A 63 4.88 12.78 6.77
CA GLY A 63 4.11 14.04 6.81
C GLY A 63 3.00 14.11 7.86
N ALA A 64 2.84 13.08 8.71
CA ALA A 64 1.79 12.99 9.74
C ALA A 64 2.34 13.26 11.15
#